data_AF-A0A2V0NSJ5-F1
#
_entry.id   AF-A0A2V0NSJ5-F1
#
_cell.length_a   1.000
_cell.length_b   1.000
_cell.length_c   1.000
_cell.angle_alpha   90.00
_cell.angle_beta   90.00
_cell.angle_gamma   90.00
#
_symmetry.space_group_name_H-M   'P 1'
#
loop_
_entity.id
_entity.type
_entity.pdbx_description
1 polymer ?
#
loop_
_entity_poly.entity_id
_entity_poly.type
_entity_poly.pdbx_seq_one_letter_code
_entity_poly.pdbx_strand_id
1 'polypeptide(L)'
;MSSSDLALYQQLSSQLAALSDEFSNLVRAGAGGDGAGGAAGGGGGGGADGDGGGEGGGGGARGAGGRRQQVPGELLEALTEKLLAAGHQCVHTVTQLKRGAMLSDFASLIGAVRATRSALEHQTHAAQAELAAMRQAGGRGARGASAFCAVLCDVQLLLQELEAHYYSSRHRGPPPPPPRSEITAVAARALASEPDGGWAAAAAAPPAAGGGLAPQPPL
;
A
#
# COMPACT_ATOMS: atom_id res chain seq x y z
N MET A 1 13.52 -18.23 -3.59
CA MET A 1 12.33 -19.06 -3.30
C MET A 1 12.70 -19.99 -2.16
N SER A 2 11.89 -20.03 -1.10
CA SER A 2 12.16 -20.90 0.04
C SER A 2 11.90 -22.37 -0.33
N SER A 3 12.55 -23.32 0.37
CA SER A 3 12.30 -24.75 0.18
C SER A 3 10.83 -25.13 0.43
N SER A 4 10.13 -24.39 1.30
CA SER A 4 8.71 -24.55 1.55
C SER A 4 7.84 -24.09 0.37
N ASP A 5 8.22 -23.02 -0.32
CA ASP A 5 7.46 -22.55 -1.50
C ASP A 5 7.51 -23.59 -2.61
N LEU A 6 8.68 -24.20 -2.84
CA LEU A 6 8.85 -25.24 -3.86
C LEU A 6 7.94 -26.45 -3.57
N ALA A 7 7.85 -26.89 -2.31
CA ALA A 7 6.97 -27.98 -1.90
C ALA A 7 5.48 -27.63 -2.15
N LEU A 8 5.07 -26.39 -1.84
CA LEU A 8 3.72 -25.91 -2.11
C LEU A 8 3.40 -25.83 -3.61
N TYR A 9 4.37 -25.46 -4.46
CA TYR A 9 4.20 -25.49 -5.91
C TYR A 9 4.03 -26.91 -6.46
N GLN A 10 4.83 -27.86 -5.99
CA GLN A 10 4.68 -29.27 -6.36
C GLN A 10 3.32 -29.82 -5.91
N GLN A 11 2.90 -29.47 -4.69
CA GLN A 11 1.58 -29.82 -4.18
C GLN A 11 0.46 -29.23 -5.06
N LEU A 12 0.51 -27.94 -5.38
CA LEU A 12 -0.47 -27.28 -6.25
C LEU A 12 -0.52 -27.96 -7.63
N SER A 13 0.63 -28.29 -8.21
CA SER A 13 0.69 -29.00 -9.50
C SER A 13 -0.01 -30.36 -9.44
N SER A 14 0.20 -31.13 -8.36
CA SER A 14 -0.47 -32.42 -8.18
C SER A 14 -1.97 -32.28 -7.99
N GLN A 15 -2.42 -31.25 -7.25
CA GLN A 15 -3.83 -30.95 -7.03
C GLN A 15 -4.54 -30.51 -8.32
N LEU A 16 -3.88 -29.70 -9.15
CA LEU A 16 -4.42 -29.28 -10.45
C LEU A 16 -4.57 -30.46 -11.42
N ALA A 17 -3.61 -31.40 -11.42
CA ALA A 17 -3.72 -32.62 -12.21
C ALA A 17 -4.92 -33.47 -11.74
N ALA A 18 -5.06 -33.70 -10.43
CA ALA A 18 -6.19 -34.43 -9.87
C ALA A 18 -7.53 -33.75 -10.17
N LEU A 19 -7.62 -32.42 -10.09
CA LEU A 19 -8.81 -31.66 -10.42
C LEU A 19 -9.19 -31.80 -11.90
N SER A 20 -8.20 -31.78 -12.80
CA SER A 20 -8.42 -32.02 -14.24
C SER A 20 -8.93 -33.43 -14.51
N ASP A 21 -8.40 -34.43 -13.81
CA ASP A 21 -8.84 -35.82 -13.93
C ASP A 21 -10.27 -36.00 -13.40
N GLU A 22 -10.60 -35.41 -12.26
CA GLU A 22 -11.95 -35.41 -11.68
C GLU A 22 -12.96 -34.72 -12.60
N PHE A 23 -12.58 -33.58 -13.19
CA PHE A 23 -13.42 -32.88 -14.16
C PHE A 23 -13.64 -33.74 -15.41
N SER A 24 -12.60 -34.39 -15.93
CA SER A 24 -12.71 -35.28 -17.08
C SER A 24 -13.62 -36.48 -16.80
N ASN A 25 -13.55 -37.03 -15.59
CA ASN A 25 -14.45 -38.09 -15.12
C ASN A 25 -15.90 -37.62 -15.01
N LEU A 26 -16.12 -36.42 -14.49
CA LEU A 26 -17.45 -35.80 -14.42
C LEU A 26 -18.04 -35.58 -15.82
N VAL A 27 -17.27 -35.03 -16.75
CA VAL A 27 -17.69 -34.82 -18.15
C VAL A 27 -18.03 -36.15 -18.82
N ARG A 28 -17.21 -37.19 -18.63
CA ARG A 28 -17.46 -38.52 -19.19
C ARG A 28 -18.73 -39.17 -18.59
N ALA A 29 -18.96 -39.01 -17.29
CA ALA A 29 -20.17 -39.45 -16.63
C ALA A 29 -21.42 -38.70 -17.16
N GLY A 30 -21.33 -37.40 -17.38
CA GLY A 30 -22.42 -36.59 -17.94
C GLY A 30 -22.73 -36.88 -19.40
N ALA A 31 -21.71 -37.15 -20.23
CA ALA A 31 -21.87 -37.44 -21.66
C ALA A 31 -22.44 -38.84 -21.95
N GLY A 32 -22.39 -39.76 -20.99
CA GLY A 32 -22.91 -41.12 -21.10
C GLY A 32 -24.44 -41.25 -21.25
N GLY A 33 -25.18 -40.14 -21.23
CA GLY A 33 -26.64 -40.12 -21.34
C GLY A 33 -27.21 -40.47 -22.72
N ASP A 34 -26.52 -40.14 -23.82
CA ASP A 34 -27.10 -40.23 -25.17
C ASP A 34 -26.16 -40.82 -26.26
N GLY A 35 -24.94 -41.23 -25.91
CA GLY A 35 -23.94 -41.68 -26.88
C GLY A 35 -23.58 -43.16 -26.77
N ALA A 36 -24.13 -43.99 -27.65
CA ALA A 36 -23.78 -45.39 -27.82
C ALA A 36 -22.28 -45.62 -28.08
N GLY A 37 -21.73 -46.67 -27.46
CA GLY A 37 -20.68 -47.52 -28.03
C GLY A 37 -19.36 -46.85 -28.43
N GLY A 38 -18.41 -46.81 -27.50
CA GLY A 38 -17.02 -46.49 -27.81
C GLY A 38 -16.09 -47.23 -26.86
N ALA A 39 -15.69 -48.44 -27.25
CA ALA A 39 -14.69 -49.23 -26.57
C ALA A 39 -13.39 -48.42 -26.35
N ALA A 40 -12.99 -48.24 -25.10
CA ALA A 40 -11.61 -47.97 -24.70
C ALA A 40 -11.37 -48.92 -23.52
N GLY A 41 -10.87 -50.15 -23.75
CA GLY A 41 -9.59 -50.40 -24.40
C GLY A 41 -8.52 -50.24 -23.34
N GLY A 42 -8.41 -51.24 -22.47
CA GLY A 42 -7.41 -51.28 -21.41
C GLY A 42 -6.01 -51.30 -22.01
N GLY A 43 -5.20 -50.33 -21.61
CA GLY A 43 -3.76 -50.36 -21.79
C GLY A 43 -3.12 -51.31 -20.77
N GLY A 44 -3.26 -52.62 -21.02
CA GLY A 44 -2.46 -53.65 -20.36
C GLY A 44 -1.14 -53.79 -21.10
N GLY A 45 -0.05 -53.41 -20.44
CA GLY A 45 1.31 -53.58 -20.93
C GLY A 45 1.66 -55.06 -21.11
N GLY A 46 2.50 -55.32 -22.12
CA GLY A 46 2.82 -56.65 -22.63
C GLY A 46 3.53 -57.59 -21.65
N GLY A 47 3.21 -58.87 -21.83
CA GLY A 47 3.99 -60.02 -21.36
C GLY A 47 3.77 -61.13 -22.38
N ALA A 48 4.84 -61.52 -23.07
CA ALA A 48 4.84 -62.39 -24.22
C ALA A 48 4.74 -63.89 -23.86
N ASP A 49 4.39 -64.66 -24.89
CA ASP A 49 4.60 -66.10 -25.09
C ASP A 49 3.53 -67.05 -24.54
N GLY A 50 2.60 -67.42 -25.43
CA GLY A 50 1.66 -68.52 -25.28
C GLY A 50 1.05 -68.91 -26.62
N ASP A 51 1.74 -69.79 -27.34
CA ASP A 51 1.24 -70.50 -28.52
C ASP A 51 0.13 -71.49 -28.08
N GLY A 52 -1.02 -71.46 -28.74
CA GLY A 52 -2.15 -72.30 -28.38
C GLY A 52 -3.40 -71.99 -29.21
N GLY A 53 -3.53 -72.69 -30.34
CA GLY A 53 -4.70 -72.65 -31.21
C GLY A 53 -6.00 -73.10 -30.53
N GLY A 54 -7.11 -72.56 -31.00
CA GLY A 54 -8.45 -72.93 -30.56
C GLY A 54 -9.51 -72.32 -31.46
N GLU A 55 -9.89 -73.05 -32.51
CA GLU A 55 -11.12 -72.82 -33.26
C GLU A 55 -12.33 -73.04 -32.35
N GLY A 56 -13.31 -72.14 -32.39
CA GLY A 56 -14.55 -72.37 -31.64
C GLY A 56 -15.55 -71.22 -31.68
N GLY A 57 -16.54 -71.37 -32.55
CA GLY A 57 -17.94 -71.24 -32.14
C GLY A 57 -18.55 -69.84 -32.08
N GLY A 58 -19.48 -69.61 -33.01
CA GLY A 58 -20.34 -68.44 -33.02
C GLY A 58 -21.33 -68.39 -31.86
N GLY A 59 -21.88 -67.20 -31.66
CA GLY A 59 -22.87 -66.92 -30.63
C GLY A 59 -23.19 -65.45 -30.61
N GLY A 60 -23.80 -64.94 -31.69
CA GLY A 60 -24.33 -63.59 -31.73
C GLY A 60 -25.43 -63.40 -30.68
N ALA A 61 -25.07 -62.80 -29.55
CA ALA A 61 -26.03 -62.26 -28.59
C ALA A 61 -26.53 -60.90 -29.10
N ARG A 62 -27.51 -60.96 -29.99
CA ARG A 62 -28.38 -59.83 -30.30
C ARG A 62 -29.23 -59.50 -29.07
N GLY A 63 -29.17 -58.24 -28.65
CA GLY A 63 -30.33 -57.51 -28.13
C GLY A 63 -30.83 -57.92 -26.74
N ALA A 64 -30.10 -57.53 -25.69
CA ALA A 64 -30.75 -57.20 -24.42
C ALA A 64 -31.08 -55.70 -24.43
N GLY A 65 -32.37 -55.40 -24.33
CA GLY A 65 -32.94 -54.07 -24.53
C GLY A 65 -32.28 -52.96 -23.71
N GLY A 66 -32.16 -51.80 -24.35
CA GLY A 66 -31.70 -50.55 -23.77
C GLY A 66 -32.56 -50.10 -22.61
N ARG A 67 -32.21 -50.57 -21.41
CA ARG A 67 -32.42 -49.76 -20.23
C ARG A 67 -31.34 -48.69 -20.29
N ARG A 68 -31.75 -47.46 -20.54
CA ARG A 68 -30.93 -46.25 -20.36
C ARG A 68 -30.13 -46.47 -19.09
N GLN A 69 -28.82 -46.63 -19.22
CA GLN A 69 -27.93 -46.73 -18.07
C GLN A 69 -27.80 -45.32 -17.53
N GLN A 70 -28.90 -44.83 -16.93
CA GLN A 70 -28.92 -43.57 -16.22
C GLN A 70 -27.83 -43.67 -15.19
N VAL A 71 -26.80 -42.83 -15.36
CA VAL A 71 -25.80 -42.63 -14.34
C VAL A 71 -26.57 -42.29 -13.06
N PRO A 72 -26.38 -43.04 -11.96
CA PRO A 72 -27.05 -42.73 -10.71
C PRO A 72 -26.79 -41.27 -10.38
N GLY A 73 -27.83 -40.47 -10.15
CA GLY A 73 -27.67 -39.04 -9.81
C GLY A 73 -26.68 -38.84 -8.65
N GLU A 74 -26.67 -39.79 -7.73
CA GLU A 74 -25.72 -39.91 -6.61
C GLU A 74 -24.25 -39.93 -7.05
N LEU A 75 -23.92 -40.53 -8.20
CA LEU A 75 -22.53 -40.55 -8.71
C LEU A 75 -22.11 -39.17 -9.24
N LEU A 76 -23.01 -38.47 -9.92
CA LEU A 76 -22.74 -37.11 -10.40
C LEU A 76 -22.59 -36.15 -9.23
N GLU A 77 -23.44 -36.25 -8.21
CA GLU A 77 -23.32 -35.47 -6.98
C GLU A 77 -22.01 -35.77 -6.25
N ALA A 78 -21.63 -37.05 -6.10
CA ALA A 78 -20.36 -37.41 -5.47
C ALA A 78 -19.13 -36.89 -6.27
N LEU A 79 -19.20 -36.86 -7.60
CA LEU A 79 -18.12 -36.33 -8.43
C LEU A 79 -18.03 -34.81 -8.38
N THR A 80 -19.17 -34.09 -8.33
CA THR A 80 -19.16 -32.63 -8.17
C THR A 80 -18.68 -32.22 -6.78
N GLU A 81 -19.05 -32.95 -5.73
CA GLU A 81 -18.52 -32.72 -4.38
C GLU A 81 -17.01 -32.90 -4.30
N LYS A 82 -16.48 -33.97 -4.91
CA LYS A 82 -15.03 -34.20 -5.00
C LYS A 82 -14.33 -33.09 -5.75
N LEU A 83 -14.85 -32.70 -6.91
CA LEU A 83 -14.31 -31.59 -7.71
C LEU A 83 -14.28 -30.28 -6.92
N LEU A 84 -15.34 -30.01 -6.15
CA LEU A 84 -15.44 -28.80 -5.32
C LEU A 84 -14.47 -28.85 -4.14
N ALA A 85 -14.29 -30.01 -3.52
CA ALA A 85 -13.29 -30.22 -2.48
C ALA A 85 -11.85 -30.05 -3.01
N ALA A 86 -11.55 -30.62 -4.19
CA ALA A 86 -10.26 -30.46 -4.87
C ALA A 86 -10.01 -28.98 -5.24
N GLY A 87 -11.02 -28.29 -5.76
CA GLY A 87 -10.97 -26.86 -6.07
C GLY A 87 -10.67 -26.02 -4.82
N HIS A 88 -11.32 -26.32 -3.70
CA HIS A 88 -11.06 -25.64 -2.44
C HIS A 88 -9.62 -25.86 -1.95
N GLN A 89 -9.08 -27.07 -2.10
CA GLN A 89 -7.68 -27.36 -1.76
C GLN A 89 -6.69 -26.58 -2.63
N CYS A 90 -6.94 -26.46 -3.93
CA CYS A 90 -6.14 -25.62 -4.84
C CYS A 90 -6.14 -24.14 -4.42
N VAL A 91 -7.32 -23.58 -4.13
CA VAL A 91 -7.41 -22.17 -3.68
C VAL A 91 -6.68 -21.95 -2.35
N HIS A 92 -6.74 -22.95 -1.46
CA HIS A 92 -6.04 -22.91 -0.19
C HIS A 92 -4.51 -22.86 -0.37
N THR A 93 -3.93 -23.73 -1.21
CA THR A 93 -2.48 -23.75 -1.47
C THR A 93 -1.99 -22.48 -2.17
N VAL A 94 -2.74 -21.95 -3.13
CA VAL A 94 -2.45 -20.64 -3.74
C VAL A 94 -2.47 -19.51 -2.70
N THR A 95 -3.42 -19.53 -1.76
CA THR A 95 -3.50 -18.53 -0.69
C THR A 95 -2.28 -18.62 0.25
N GLN A 96 -1.81 -19.82 0.57
CA GLN A 96 -0.60 -20.02 1.37
C GLN A 96 0.64 -19.48 0.64
N LEU A 97 0.81 -19.80 -0.65
CA LEU A 97 1.89 -19.26 -1.48
C LEU A 97 1.88 -17.73 -1.51
N LYS A 98 0.70 -17.12 -1.69
CA LYS A 98 0.55 -15.66 -1.69
C LYS A 98 0.96 -15.04 -0.35
N ARG A 99 0.55 -15.65 0.78
CA ARG A 99 0.95 -15.19 2.12
C ARG A 99 2.47 -15.33 2.32
N GLY A 100 3.06 -16.45 1.89
CA GLY A 100 4.50 -16.68 1.96
C GLY A 100 5.29 -15.62 1.18
N ALA A 101 4.88 -15.34 -0.06
CA ALA A 101 5.49 -14.30 -0.89
C ALA A 101 5.40 -12.91 -0.25
N MET A 102 4.23 -12.51 0.23
CA MET A 102 4.05 -11.23 0.92
C MET A 102 4.96 -11.09 2.14
N LEU A 103 5.03 -12.12 2.99
CA LEU A 103 5.89 -12.11 4.17
C LEU A 103 7.37 -12.03 3.81
N SER A 104 7.79 -12.71 2.74
CA SER A 104 9.16 -12.63 2.22
C SER A 104 9.52 -11.22 1.76
N ASP A 105 8.63 -10.57 1.01
CA ASP A 105 8.86 -9.19 0.54
C ASP A 105 8.95 -8.21 1.71
N PHE A 106 8.08 -8.35 2.70
CA PHE A 106 8.15 -7.55 3.93
C PHE A 106 9.44 -7.78 4.70
N ALA A 107 9.89 -9.03 4.85
CA ALA A 107 11.15 -9.34 5.52
C ALA A 107 12.35 -8.72 4.80
N SER A 108 12.37 -8.78 3.46
CA SER A 108 13.40 -8.15 2.63
C SER A 108 13.38 -6.63 2.78
N LEU A 109 12.20 -6.01 2.74
CA LEU A 109 12.03 -4.57 2.94
C LEU A 109 12.51 -4.12 4.32
N ILE A 110 12.14 -4.85 5.39
CA ILE A 110 12.60 -4.57 6.75
C ILE A 110 14.13 -4.68 6.83
N GLY A 111 14.72 -5.70 6.19
CA GLY A 111 16.17 -5.85 6.08
C GLY A 111 16.83 -4.65 5.41
N ALA A 112 16.31 -4.22 4.26
CA ALA A 112 16.81 -3.06 3.53
C ALA A 112 16.70 -1.76 4.35
N VAL A 113 15.57 -1.52 5.02
CA VAL A 113 15.36 -0.35 5.88
C VAL A 113 16.32 -0.35 7.08
N ARG A 114 16.59 -1.51 7.68
CA ARG A 114 17.58 -1.63 8.76
C ARG A 114 18.99 -1.36 8.25
N ALA A 115 19.34 -1.87 7.07
CA ALA A 115 20.64 -1.63 6.46
C ALA A 115 20.84 -0.14 6.14
N THR A 116 19.87 0.52 5.51
CA THR A 116 19.96 1.96 5.21
C THR A 116 20.02 2.81 6.48
N ARG A 117 19.22 2.48 7.50
CA ARG A 117 19.31 3.14 8.81
C ARG A 117 20.70 3.02 9.40
N SER A 118 21.26 1.81 9.43
CA SER A 118 22.62 1.61 9.97
C SER A 118 23.67 2.40 9.17
N ALA A 119 23.57 2.45 7.85
CA ALA A 119 24.47 3.23 7.02
C ALA A 119 24.37 4.73 7.31
N LEU A 120 23.15 5.25 7.46
CA LEU A 120 22.92 6.64 7.84
C LEU A 120 23.46 6.96 9.23
N GLU A 121 23.28 6.08 10.21
CA GLU A 121 23.86 6.23 11.55
C GLU A 121 25.40 6.27 11.50
N HIS A 122 26.04 5.46 10.66
CA HIS A 122 27.49 5.53 10.48
C HIS A 122 27.92 6.82 9.80
N GLN A 123 27.18 7.28 8.79
CA GLN A 123 27.46 8.56 8.11
C GLN A 123 27.28 9.76 9.04
N THR A 124 26.26 9.76 9.90
CA THR A 124 26.07 10.83 10.88
C THR A 124 27.16 10.82 11.92
N HIS A 125 27.59 9.65 12.42
CA HIS A 125 28.74 9.56 13.33
C HIS A 125 30.06 9.99 12.66
N ALA A 126 30.30 9.61 11.40
CA ALA A 126 31.47 10.04 10.65
C ALA A 126 31.48 11.56 10.46
N ALA A 127 30.36 12.15 10.04
CA ALA A 127 30.22 13.60 9.88
C ALA A 127 30.36 14.34 11.22
N GLN A 128 29.81 13.79 12.32
CA GLN A 128 30.00 14.33 13.66
C GLN A 128 31.47 14.29 14.10
N ALA A 129 32.18 13.20 13.82
CA ALA A 129 33.60 13.07 14.11
C ALA A 129 34.44 14.05 13.28
N GLU A 130 34.10 14.27 12.01
CA GLU A 130 34.77 15.24 11.15
C GLU A 130 34.53 16.68 11.63
N LEU A 131 33.29 17.03 11.98
CA LEU A 131 32.96 18.32 12.59
C LEU A 131 33.71 18.53 13.92
N ALA A 132 33.80 17.50 14.76
CA ALA A 132 34.57 17.56 16.00
C ALA A 132 36.07 17.75 15.73
N ALA A 133 36.61 17.05 14.73
CA ALA A 133 38.01 17.20 14.30
C ALA A 133 38.28 18.61 13.76
N MET A 134 37.37 19.19 12.96
CA MET A 134 37.49 20.57 12.47
C MET A 134 37.45 21.60 13.62
N ARG A 135 36.61 21.37 14.64
CA ARG A 135 36.60 22.21 15.85
C ARG A 135 37.90 22.12 16.64
N GLN A 136 38.46 20.91 16.79
CA GLN A 136 39.71 20.70 17.52
C GLN A 136 40.94 21.23 16.73
N ALA A 137 40.97 21.03 15.41
CA ALA A 137 42.00 21.57 14.52
C ALA A 137 41.95 23.11 14.46
N GLY A 138 40.75 23.69 14.47
CA GLY A 138 40.52 25.14 14.61
C GLY A 138 40.96 25.73 15.95
N GLY A 139 41.26 24.90 16.95
CA GLY A 139 41.84 25.31 18.23
C GLY A 139 43.36 25.49 18.23
N ARG A 140 44.08 25.02 17.19
CA ARG A 140 45.54 25.23 17.04
C ARG A 140 45.93 26.35 16.07
N GLY A 141 44.95 26.97 15.42
CA GLY A 141 45.14 28.17 14.62
C GLY A 141 43.84 28.96 14.55
N ALA A 142 43.83 30.15 15.12
CA ALA A 142 42.69 31.07 15.29
C ALA A 142 41.91 31.46 14.00
N ARG A 143 42.18 30.85 12.85
CA ARG A 143 41.52 31.11 11.55
C ARG A 143 40.34 30.17 11.26
N GLY A 144 40.31 28.95 11.83
CA GLY A 144 39.23 27.97 11.56
C GLY A 144 37.94 28.23 12.34
N ALA A 145 38.07 28.57 13.63
CA ALA A 145 36.93 28.98 14.45
C ALA A 145 36.30 30.30 13.95
N SER A 146 37.12 31.17 13.34
CA SER A 146 36.67 32.40 12.69
C SER A 146 35.77 32.12 11.47
N ALA A 147 36.03 31.08 10.68
CA ALA A 147 35.21 30.80 9.49
C ALA A 147 33.83 30.26 9.86
N PHE A 148 33.74 29.34 10.82
CA PHE A 148 32.45 28.83 11.30
C PHE A 148 31.66 29.91 12.06
N CYS A 149 32.36 30.73 12.88
CA CYS A 149 31.73 31.87 13.54
C CYS A 149 31.31 32.95 12.52
N ALA A 150 32.07 33.17 11.44
CA ALA A 150 31.71 34.08 10.36
C ALA A 150 30.45 33.59 9.63
N VAL A 151 30.36 32.29 9.31
CA VAL A 151 29.14 31.73 8.70
C VAL A 151 27.94 31.87 9.64
N LEU A 152 28.10 31.63 10.95
CA LEU A 152 27.02 31.85 11.91
C LEU A 152 26.64 33.33 12.02
N CYS A 153 27.61 34.25 11.99
CA CYS A 153 27.37 35.69 11.97
C CYS A 153 26.64 36.13 10.69
N ASP A 154 27.06 35.64 9.52
CA ASP A 154 26.44 35.94 8.22
C ASP A 154 24.99 35.45 8.18
N VAL A 155 24.73 34.24 8.69
CA VAL A 155 23.36 33.70 8.81
C VAL A 155 22.52 34.56 9.75
N GLN A 156 23.09 35.03 10.85
CA GLN A 156 22.39 35.86 11.82
C GLN A 156 22.11 37.28 11.31
N LEU A 157 23.03 37.84 10.51
CA LEU A 157 22.85 39.09 9.78
C LEU A 157 21.76 38.96 8.72
N LEU A 158 21.75 37.87 7.94
CA LEU A 158 20.68 37.59 6.98
C LEU A 158 19.32 37.46 7.65
N LEU A 159 19.25 36.81 8.81
CA LEU A 159 18.02 36.71 9.59
C LEU A 159 17.55 38.07 10.10
N GLN A 160 18.45 38.92 10.59
CA GLN A 160 18.11 40.29 10.99
C GLN A 160 17.68 41.16 9.82
N GLU A 161 18.31 41.05 8.66
CA GLU A 161 17.88 41.75 7.45
C GLU A 161 16.51 41.26 6.99
N LEU A 162 16.22 39.96 7.07
CA LEU A 162 14.91 39.41 6.78
C LEU A 162 13.86 39.88 7.79
N GLU A 163 14.16 39.92 9.08
CA GLU A 163 13.28 40.47 10.10
C GLU A 163 13.04 41.96 9.86
N ALA A 164 14.09 42.74 9.62
CA ALA A 164 13.99 44.15 9.30
C ALA A 164 13.17 44.36 8.03
N HIS A 165 13.32 43.52 7.00
CA HIS A 165 12.56 43.59 5.75
C HIS A 165 11.10 43.13 5.95
N TYR A 166 10.85 42.16 6.81
CA TYR A 166 9.51 41.72 7.18
C TYR A 166 8.75 42.77 8.00
N TYR A 167 9.44 43.47 8.91
CA TYR A 167 8.87 44.53 9.74
C TYR A 167 8.89 45.93 9.09
N SER A 168 9.72 46.17 8.07
CA SER A 168 9.77 47.43 7.31
C SER A 168 8.99 47.39 6.00
N SER A 169 8.84 46.21 5.38
CA SER A 169 8.01 46.06 4.19
C SER A 169 6.54 46.13 4.59
N ARG A 170 5.77 46.73 3.69
CA ARG A 170 4.36 47.11 3.79
C ARG A 170 3.38 45.91 3.90
N HIS A 171 3.81 44.80 4.49
CA HIS A 171 3.02 43.60 4.78
C HIS A 171 2.48 43.56 6.21
N ARG A 172 2.52 44.68 6.94
CA ARG A 172 1.60 44.89 8.07
C ARG A 172 0.19 45.01 7.48
N GLY A 173 -0.43 43.86 7.19
CA GLY A 173 -1.88 43.78 7.04
C GLY A 173 -2.55 44.49 8.23
N PRO A 174 -3.79 44.97 8.07
CA PRO A 174 -4.47 45.69 9.13
C PRO A 174 -4.34 44.89 10.45
N PRO A 175 -4.00 45.56 11.57
CA PRO A 175 -3.79 44.87 12.83
C PRO A 175 -4.97 43.93 13.08
N PRO A 176 -4.74 42.65 13.44
CA PRO A 176 -5.84 41.75 13.73
C PRO A 176 -6.72 42.43 14.78
N PRO A 177 -8.05 42.46 14.58
CA PRO A 177 -8.94 43.12 15.53
C PRO A 177 -8.66 42.52 16.91
N PRO A 178 -8.60 43.34 17.97
CA PRO A 178 -8.33 42.84 19.31
C PRO A 178 -9.30 41.71 19.62
N PRO A 179 -8.85 40.61 20.26
CA PRO A 179 -9.74 39.55 20.67
C PRO A 179 -10.83 40.19 21.52
N ARG A 180 -12.09 40.04 21.11
CA ARG A 180 -13.24 40.51 21.87
C ARG A 180 -13.23 39.79 23.21
N SER A 181 -12.62 40.40 24.22
CA SER A 181 -12.75 39.92 25.59
C SER A 181 -14.23 40.05 25.94
N GLU A 182 -14.84 39.01 26.50
CA GLU A 182 -16.25 39.06 26.92
C GLU A 182 -16.51 40.26 27.85
N ILE A 183 -15.47 40.71 28.56
CA ILE A 183 -15.43 41.91 29.40
C ILE A 183 -15.72 43.19 28.59
N THR A 184 -15.19 43.36 27.38
CA THR A 184 -15.50 44.55 26.55
C THR A 184 -16.90 44.49 25.94
N ALA A 185 -17.43 43.29 25.65
CA ALA A 185 -18.82 43.12 25.20
C ALA A 185 -19.84 43.39 26.34
N VAL A 186 -19.49 43.01 27.58
CA VAL A 186 -20.29 43.31 28.77
C VAL A 186 -20.20 44.79 29.14
N ALA A 187 -19.02 45.41 29.07
CA ALA A 187 -18.86 46.85 29.30
C ALA A 187 -19.61 47.70 28.27
N ALA A 188 -19.61 47.31 26.99
CA ALA A 188 -20.37 47.99 25.95
C ALA A 188 -21.90 47.82 26.12
N ARG A 189 -22.36 46.65 26.60
CA ARG A 189 -23.78 46.46 26.97
C ARG A 189 -24.18 47.27 28.20
N ALA A 190 -23.30 47.37 29.20
CA ALA A 190 -23.53 48.19 30.39
C ALA A 190 -23.60 49.69 30.06
N LEU A 191 -22.71 50.16 29.18
CA LEU A 191 -22.71 51.55 28.68
C LEU A 191 -23.90 51.87 27.75
N ALA A 192 -24.40 50.89 27.00
CA ALA A 192 -25.59 51.05 26.17
C ALA A 192 -26.91 50.89 26.94
N SER A 193 -26.86 50.41 28.19
CA SER A 193 -28.02 50.23 29.07
C SER A 193 -28.20 51.34 30.10
N GLU A 194 -27.42 52.42 30.05
CA GLU A 194 -27.66 53.63 30.83
C GLU A 194 -28.76 54.46 30.14
N PRO A 195 -29.97 54.55 30.73
CA PRO A 195 -31.01 55.42 30.20
C PRO A 195 -30.79 56.85 30.70
N ASP A 196 -30.76 57.79 29.74
CA ASP A 196 -31.01 59.24 29.90
C ASP A 196 -30.56 59.90 31.21
N GLY A 197 -29.37 60.51 31.18
CA GLY A 197 -28.88 61.38 32.26
C GLY A 197 -27.95 62.45 31.73
N GLY A 198 -28.49 63.39 30.96
CA GLY A 198 -27.73 64.47 30.33
C GLY A 198 -26.93 65.33 31.30
N TRP A 199 -25.64 65.49 31.00
CA TRP A 199 -24.90 66.73 31.23
C TRP A 199 -23.55 66.66 30.49
N ALA A 200 -23.16 67.80 29.92
CA ALA A 200 -21.86 68.12 29.34
C ALA A 200 -21.56 67.62 27.91
N ALA A 201 -22.22 68.28 26.96
CA ALA A 201 -21.56 68.73 25.74
C ALA A 201 -20.31 69.59 26.07
N ALA A 202 -19.24 69.47 25.28
CA ALA A 202 -18.63 70.58 24.54
C ALA A 202 -17.23 70.25 24.02
N ALA A 203 -17.01 70.72 22.78
CA ALA A 203 -15.73 71.04 22.15
C ALA A 203 -14.86 69.87 21.66
N ALA A 204 -14.33 69.87 20.45
CA ALA A 204 -14.48 70.71 19.27
C ALA A 204 -13.72 69.98 18.15
N ALA A 205 -14.36 69.75 17.00
CA ALA A 205 -13.65 69.65 15.72
C ALA A 205 -13.42 71.09 15.20
N PRO A 206 -12.69 71.39 14.10
CA PRO A 206 -12.13 70.51 13.05
C PRO A 206 -10.73 71.09 12.59
N PRO A 207 -10.26 71.13 11.32
CA PRO A 207 -10.60 70.40 10.09
C PRO A 207 -9.41 69.86 9.26
N ALA A 208 -9.81 69.17 8.19
CA ALA A 208 -9.12 68.74 6.99
C ALA A 208 -8.17 69.72 6.28
N ALA A 209 -7.31 69.12 5.44
CA ALA A 209 -6.78 69.53 4.12
C ALA A 209 -5.29 69.20 4.06
N GLY A 210 -4.71 68.56 3.05
CA GLY A 210 -5.14 68.34 1.67
C GLY A 210 -3.87 68.33 0.81
N GLY A 211 -3.88 67.56 -0.28
CA GLY A 211 -2.85 67.57 -1.32
C GLY A 211 -1.60 66.76 -0.93
N GLY A 212 -0.99 65.98 -1.80
CA GLY A 212 -1.07 65.92 -3.24
C GLY A 212 0.26 65.38 -3.73
N LEU A 213 0.19 64.51 -4.74
CA LEU A 213 1.23 64.13 -5.71
C LEU A 213 2.71 64.29 -5.32
N ALA A 214 3.47 63.19 -5.42
CA ALA A 214 4.76 63.27 -6.10
C ALA A 214 5.16 61.95 -6.79
N PRO A 215 5.90 62.02 -7.92
CA PRO A 215 6.10 60.94 -8.87
C PRO A 215 7.52 60.33 -8.88
N GLN A 216 7.58 59.14 -9.48
CA GLN A 216 8.66 58.44 -10.21
C GLN A 216 10.12 58.32 -9.69
N PRO A 217 10.79 57.19 -10.05
CA PRO A 217 12.18 56.89 -9.69
C PRO A 217 13.18 57.31 -10.79
N PRO A 218 14.49 57.32 -10.51
CA PRO A 218 15.51 57.14 -11.53
C PRO A 218 16.13 55.74 -11.50
N LEU A 219 16.56 55.32 -12.71
CA LEU A 219 17.40 54.18 -13.05
C LEU A 219 18.78 54.26 -12.41
#